data_AF-A0A8B5WGU3-F1
#
_entry.id   AF-A0A8B5WGU3-F1
#
_cell.length_a   1.000
_cell.length_b   1.000
_cell.length_c   1.000
_cell.angle_alpha   90.00
_cell.angle_beta   90.00
_cell.angle_gamma   90.00
#
_symmetry.space_group_name_H-M   'P 1'
#
loop_
_entity.id
_entity.type
_entity.pdbx_description
1 polymer ?
#
loop_
_entity_poly.entity_id
_entity_poly.type
_entity_poly.pdbx_seq_one_letter_code
_entity_poly.pdbx_strand_id
1 'polypeptide(L)' 'MLTLNEILIGLAVSLPFLLLPIFIAFWRGHPKKGRLALLNILGLPVFGIGWVLALIWAVTVPDSAESGTEPRN' A
#
# COMPACT_ATOMS: atom_id res chain seq x y z
N MET A 1 18.16 -24.90 -8.48
CA MET A 1 18.63 -24.11 -7.33
C MET A 1 18.61 -22.66 -7.77
N LEU A 2 17.81 -21.81 -7.14
CA LEU A 2 17.85 -20.37 -7.40
C LEU A 2 19.15 -19.82 -6.80
N THR A 3 19.95 -19.16 -7.62
CA THR A 3 21.16 -18.46 -7.20
C THR A 3 20.79 -17.15 -6.50
N LEU A 4 21.70 -16.63 -5.68
CA LEU A 4 21.51 -15.35 -5.00
C LEU A 4 21.19 -14.23 -6.00
N ASN A 5 21.86 -14.21 -7.15
CA ASN A 5 21.66 -13.20 -8.18
C ASN A 5 20.25 -13.27 -8.77
N GLU A 6 19.73 -14.47 -9.06
CA GLU A 6 18.36 -14.63 -9.56
C GLU A 6 17.31 -14.17 -8.53
N ILE A 7 17.55 -14.42 -7.24
CA ILE A 7 16.67 -13.92 -6.16
C ILE A 7 16.70 -12.39 -6.10
N LEU A 8 17.90 -11.78 -6.17
CA LEU A 8 18.05 -10.32 -6.13
C LEU A 8 17.41 -9.65 -7.35
N ILE A 9 17.57 -10.23 -8.54
CA ILE A 9 16.93 -9.74 -9.77
C ILE A 9 15.41 -9.87 -9.65
N GLY A 10 14.91 -11.03 -9.20
CA GLY A 10 13.48 -11.24 -8.99
C GLY A 10 12.88 -10.24 -7.99
N LEU A 11 13.58 -9.98 -6.89
CA LEU A 11 13.16 -8.99 -5.90
C LEU A 11 13.18 -7.58 -6.48
N ALA A 12 14.24 -7.19 -7.18
CA ALA A 12 14.37 -5.86 -7.79
C ALA A 12 13.25 -5.58 -8.81
N VAL A 13 12.88 -6.58 -9.62
CA VAL A 13 11.78 -6.47 -10.59
C VAL A 13 10.41 -6.45 -9.90
N SER A 14 10.25 -7.18 -8.80
CA SER A 14 8.97 -7.25 -8.07
C SER A 14 8.74 -6.06 -7.15
N LEU A 15 9.81 -5.39 -6.70
CA LEU A 15 9.75 -4.32 -5.69
C LEU A 15 8.81 -3.16 -6.07
N PRO A 16 8.80 -2.64 -7.32
CA PRO A 16 7.86 -1.60 -7.72
C PRO A 16 6.40 -2.05 -7.58
N PHE A 17 6.12 -3.31 -7.84
CA PHE A 17 4.78 -3.90 -7.71
C PHE A 17 4.38 -4.04 -6.24
N LEU A 18 5.28 -4.54 -5.38
CA LEU A 18 5.01 -4.69 -3.95
C LEU A 18 4.79 -3.34 -3.24
N LEU A 19 5.37 -2.26 -3.77
CA LEU A 19 5.23 -0.91 -3.22
C LEU A 19 4.08 -0.10 -3.86
N LEU A 20 3.37 -0.66 -4.84
CA LEU A 20 2.30 0.04 -5.57
C LEU A 20 1.20 0.64 -4.67
N PRO A 21 0.69 -0.06 -3.63
CA PRO A 21 -0.34 0.52 -2.74
C PRO A 21 0.16 1.76 -2.00
N ILE A 22 1.42 1.73 -1.56
CA ILE A 22 2.06 2.85 -0.86
C ILE A 22 2.25 4.03 -1.81
N PHE A 23 2.69 3.77 -3.04
CA PHE A 23 2.85 4.80 -4.06
C PHE A 23 1.53 5.49 -4.38
N ILE A 24 0.45 4.73 -4.59
CA ILE A 24 -0.89 5.28 -4.86
C ILE A 24 -1.39 6.09 -3.67
N ALA A 25 -1.24 5.57 -2.44
CA ALA A 25 -1.64 6.28 -1.23
C ALA A 25 -0.86 7.60 -1.03
N PHE A 26 0.42 7.63 -1.40
CA PHE A 26 1.22 8.85 -1.36
C PHE A 26 0.78 9.85 -2.42
N TRP A 27 0.62 9.39 -3.67
CA TRP A 27 0.23 10.23 -4.80
C TRP A 27 -1.16 10.85 -4.63
N ARG A 28 -2.10 10.11 -4.03
CA ARG A 28 -3.45 10.59 -3.71
C ARG A 28 -3.57 11.32 -2.38
N GLY A 29 -2.48 11.46 -1.62
CA GLY A 29 -2.54 12.14 -0.32
C GLY A 29 -3.41 11.42 0.72
N HIS A 30 -3.50 10.08 0.66
CA HIS A 30 -4.37 9.27 1.51
C HIS A 30 -4.20 9.64 3.00
N PRO A 31 -5.28 9.88 3.77
CA PRO A 31 -5.18 10.37 5.16
C PRO A 31 -4.38 9.41 6.07
N LYS A 32 -4.53 8.11 5.83
CA LYS A 32 -4.00 7.05 6.70
C LYS A 32 -2.78 6.33 6.11
N LYS A 33 -1.87 7.06 5.45
CA LYS A 33 -0.67 6.52 4.75
C LYS A 33 0.12 5.51 5.60
N GLY A 34 0.36 5.84 6.87
CA GLY A 34 1.13 4.99 7.79
C GLY A 34 0.46 3.65 8.09
N ARG A 35 -0.87 3.64 8.28
CA ARG A 35 -1.64 2.39 8.48
C ARG A 35 -1.68 1.54 7.22
N LEU A 36 -1.74 2.19 6.06
CA LEU A 36 -1.72 1.51 4.78
C LEU A 36 -0.35 0.87 4.50
N ALA A 37 0.76 1.56 4.81
CA ALA A 37 2.10 1.00 4.73
C ALA A 37 2.27 -0.20 5.66
N LEU A 38 1.73 -0.12 6.88
CA LEU A 38 1.73 -1.24 7.82
C LEU A 38 0.94 -2.44 7.28
N LEU A 39 -0.25 -2.20 6.72
CA LEU A 39 -1.08 -3.23 6.08
C LEU A 39 -0.36 -3.86 4.88
N ASN A 40 0.36 -3.06 4.09
CA ASN A 40 1.16 -3.56 2.97
C ASN A 40 2.28 -4.49 3.45
N ILE A 41 3.05 -4.10 4.48
CA ILE A 41 4.19 -4.88 4.98
C ILE A 41 3.72 -6.15 5.70
N LEU A 42 2.74 -6.04 6.60
CA LEU A 42 2.20 -7.18 7.36
C LEU A 42 1.30 -8.08 6.50
N GLY A 43 0.77 -7.56 5.40
CA GLY A 43 -0.08 -8.27 4.47
C GLY A 43 0.67 -9.13 3.45
N LEU A 44 1.96 -8.84 3.21
CA LEU A 44 2.82 -9.61 2.31
C LEU A 44 2.99 -11.08 2.74
N PRO A 45 3.23 -11.40 4.03
CA PRO A 45 3.28 -12.79 4.50
C PRO A 45 1.95 -13.55 4.42
N VAL A 46 0.81 -12.85 4.40
CA VAL A 46 -0.53 -13.44 4.37
C VAL A 46 -0.97 -13.67 2.92
N PHE A 47 -0.15 -14.39 2.14
CA PHE A 47 -0.44 -14.82 0.77
C PHE A 47 -0.86 -13.68 -0.19
N GLY A 48 -0.39 -12.45 0.02
CA GLY A 48 -0.72 -11.29 -0.83
C GLY A 48 -2.14 -10.73 -0.64
N ILE A 49 -2.98 -11.32 0.22
CA ILE A 49 -4.33 -10.80 0.50
C ILE A 49 -4.24 -9.42 1.12
N GLY A 50 -3.34 -9.21 2.09
CA GLY A 50 -3.18 -7.90 2.70
C GLY A 50 -2.61 -6.85 1.73
N TRP A 51 -1.82 -7.28 0.74
CA TRP A 51 -1.39 -6.40 -0.36
C TRP A 51 -2.58 -5.96 -1.23
N VAL A 52 -3.46 -6.88 -1.62
CA VAL A 52 -4.67 -6.56 -2.40
C VAL A 52 -5.61 -5.63 -1.61
N LEU A 53 -5.82 -5.91 -0.32
CA LEU A 53 -6.63 -5.05 0.54
C LEU A 53 -6.02 -3.65 0.69
N ALA A 54 -4.69 -3.54 0.82
CA ALA A 54 -3.99 -2.26 0.84
C ALA A 54 -4.16 -1.50 -0.49
N LEU A 55 -4.11 -2.20 -1.63
CA LEU A 55 -4.30 -1.61 -2.95
C LEU A 55 -5.72 -1.06 -3.11
N ILE A 56 -6.73 -1.86 -2.77
CA ILE A 56 -8.14 -1.44 -2.80
C ILE A 56 -8.32 -0.22 -1.90
N TRP A 57 -7.78 -0.26 -0.69
CA TRP A 57 -7.93 0.84 0.27
C TRP A 57 -7.23 2.13 -0.21
N ALA A 58 -6.04 2.01 -0.81
CA ALA A 58 -5.31 3.14 -1.39
C ALA A 58 -6.11 3.87 -2.48
N VAL A 59 -6.94 3.13 -3.23
CA VAL A 59 -7.72 3.66 -4.37
C VAL A 59 -9.13 4.12 -3.97
N THR A 60 -9.69 3.60 -2.88
CA THR A 60 -11.12 3.82 -2.55
C THR A 60 -11.38 4.97 -1.59
N VAL A 61 -10.40 5.40 -0.78
CA VAL A 61 -10.62 6.52 0.14
C VAL A 61 -10.62 7.85 -0.62
N PRO A 62 -11.67 8.68 -0.45
CA PRO A 62 -11.72 10.01 -1.03
C PRO A 62 -10.86 11.02 -0.24
N ASP A 63 -10.26 11.96 -0.95
CA ASP A 63 -9.33 12.97 -0.42
C ASP A 63 -9.98 13.87 0.65
N SER A 64 -11.31 13.94 0.68
CA SER A 64 -12.11 14.81 1.56
C SER A 64 -12.49 14.17 2.91
N ALA A 65 -12.18 12.90 3.16
CA ALA A 65 -12.63 12.20 4.38
C ALA A 65 -11.91 12.63 5.68
N GLU A 66 -10.99 13.60 5.61
CA GLU A 66 -10.25 14.11 6.76
C GLU A 66 -10.62 15.54 7.20
N SER A 67 -11.52 16.25 6.48
CA SER A 67 -12.14 17.47 7.03
C SER A 67 -13.30 17.11 7.96
N GLY A 68 -13.02 16.28 8.97
CA GLY A 68 -13.86 16.16 10.16
C GLY A 68 -13.67 17.39 11.04
N THR A 69 -14.08 18.56 10.55
CA THR A 69 -14.46 19.69 11.39
C THR A 69 -15.93 19.95 11.10
N GLU A 70 -16.76 19.22 11.82
CA GLU A 70 -18.15 19.50 12.19
C GLU A 70 -18.86 20.66 11.47
N PRO A 71 -19.93 20.41 10.68
CA PRO A 71 -20.94 21.43 10.51
C PRO A 71 -21.71 21.54 11.84
N ARG A 72 -21.36 22.52 12.66
CA ARG A 72 -22.33 23.10 13.61
C ARG A 72 -23.48 23.64 12.76
N ASN A 73 -24.64 22.99 12.85
CA ASN A 73 -25.99 23.58 12.87
C ASN A 73 -27.04 22.48 13.03
#